data_AF-A0A9N8F308-F1
#
_entry.id   AF-A0A9N8F308-F1
#
_cell.length_a   1.000
_cell.length_b   1.000
_cell.length_c   1.000
_cell.angle_alpha   90.00
_cell.angle_beta   90.00
_cell.angle_gamma   90.00
#
_symmetry.space_group_name_H-M   'P 1'
#
loop_
_entity.id
_entity.type
_entity.pdbx_description
1 polymer ?
#
loop_
_entity_poly.entity_id
_entity_poly.type
_entity_poly.pdbx_seq_one_letter_code
_entity_poly.pdbx_strand_id
1 'polypeptide(L)'
;MTKYENLVASNEACEQKLIKVLQPKNLLLTQAPMAVFDEPTKSELQAFVHVRCFPSVQKTADWPRELAQDWPPKKGKFSDISKGDTTHCLIRMADDCKAKPILLQKPKQIAASNSQQEQLSQRHLGATIVRSSQSRFAASRSILASSLMQMESFRSLAQNIFGLDVTTDHAMQVQADHLQGMLATRLDWLVNESQRVKAHNKSNWCWSFQAKRLGYMSALFTMAGMVVNDLHCFGAADCLLADPSQFELVTLGIRKDGAYYYWDSNRREWVRAGMVASVDDRDMHSRHLEHEKGSKLQAPEHWKSEFYTSYPFKGDKDPSSFSCGRRGFFESLQQYVGLGVALPPQSDSFHTNLATQTRVLAQMFNITFAETQNIKKMNKKLTPVENQRRAIHYMLECACGLLLSPSSNISSNPGWEQALKQYN
;
A
#
# COMPACT_ATOMS: atom_id res chain seq x y z
N MET A 1 -6.08 -17.41 34.51
CA MET A 1 -5.58 -17.10 33.16
C MET A 1 -6.79 -16.86 32.25
N THR A 2 -6.90 -15.70 31.61
CA THR A 2 -8.01 -15.38 30.70
C THR A 2 -7.97 -16.30 29.47
N LYS A 3 -9.10 -16.48 28.76
CA LYS A 3 -9.11 -17.24 27.49
C LYS A 3 -8.08 -16.74 26.49
N TYR A 4 -7.83 -15.43 26.49
CA TYR A 4 -6.81 -14.78 25.69
C TYR A 4 -5.41 -15.24 26.09
N GLU A 5 -5.06 -15.13 27.37
CA GLU A 5 -3.76 -15.56 27.89
C GLU A 5 -3.50 -17.06 27.62
N ASN A 6 -4.52 -17.92 27.75
CA ASN A 6 -4.40 -19.35 27.44
C ASN A 6 -4.06 -19.59 25.95
N LEU A 7 -4.68 -18.84 25.03
CA LEU A 7 -4.41 -18.94 23.59
C LEU A 7 -3.01 -18.43 23.25
N VAL A 8 -2.60 -17.30 23.84
CA VAL A 8 -1.26 -16.74 23.62
C VAL A 8 -0.19 -17.70 24.13
N ALA A 9 -0.32 -18.20 25.36
CA ALA A 9 0.62 -19.16 25.93
C ALA A 9 0.69 -20.48 25.12
N SER A 10 -0.45 -20.97 24.62
CA SER A 10 -0.48 -22.17 23.79
C SER A 10 0.12 -21.95 22.39
N ASN A 11 -0.04 -20.75 21.81
CA ASN A 11 0.64 -20.38 20.57
C ASN A 11 2.17 -20.30 20.77
N GLU A 12 2.62 -19.66 21.85
CA GLU A 12 4.05 -19.56 22.18
C GLU A 12 4.68 -20.95 22.36
N ALA A 13 3.99 -21.86 23.07
CA ALA A 13 4.43 -23.26 23.21
C ALA A 13 4.53 -23.98 21.84
N CYS A 14 3.57 -23.73 20.94
CA CYS A 14 3.61 -24.24 19.57
C CYS A 14 4.84 -23.72 18.81
N GLU A 15 5.08 -22.40 18.84
CA GLU A 15 6.20 -21.77 18.15
C GLU A 15 7.55 -22.24 18.68
N GLN A 16 7.70 -22.40 20.00
CA GLN A 16 8.92 -22.93 20.60
C GLN A 16 9.25 -24.35 20.11
N LYS A 17 8.24 -25.21 19.96
CA LYS A 17 8.43 -26.56 19.39
C LYS A 17 8.87 -26.51 17.94
N LEU A 18 8.24 -25.66 17.14
CA LEU A 18 8.60 -25.48 15.73
C LEU A 18 10.02 -24.91 15.59
N ILE A 19 10.37 -23.89 16.37
CA ILE A 19 11.72 -23.30 16.38
C ILE A 19 12.77 -24.35 16.73
N LYS A 20 12.54 -25.20 17.73
CA LYS A 20 13.47 -26.27 18.11
C LYS A 20 13.77 -27.24 16.96
N VAL A 21 12.78 -27.51 16.10
CA VAL A 21 12.92 -28.40 14.94
C VAL A 21 13.59 -27.68 13.75
N LEU A 22 13.34 -26.38 13.59
CA LEU A 22 13.82 -25.58 12.46
C LEU A 22 15.24 -25.02 12.67
N GLN A 23 15.62 -24.71 13.91
CA GLN A 23 16.90 -24.10 14.27
C GLN A 23 18.12 -24.90 13.78
N PRO A 24 18.18 -26.24 13.92
CA PRO A 24 19.29 -27.03 13.38
C PRO A 24 19.43 -26.97 11.85
N LYS A 25 18.35 -26.59 11.15
CA LYS A 25 18.29 -26.48 9.69
C LYS A 25 18.45 -25.05 9.18
N ASN A 26 18.61 -24.07 10.09
CA ASN A 26 18.63 -22.64 9.78
C ASN A 26 17.40 -22.19 8.94
N LEU A 27 16.23 -22.76 9.22
CA LEU A 27 14.99 -22.42 8.52
C LEU A 27 14.14 -21.45 9.35
N LEU A 28 13.49 -20.51 8.65
CA LEU A 28 12.45 -19.66 9.25
C LEU A 28 11.12 -20.43 9.32
N LEU A 29 10.21 -20.00 10.21
CA LEU A 29 8.86 -20.57 10.32
C LEU A 29 8.09 -20.52 8.99
N THR A 30 8.28 -19.47 8.19
CA THR A 30 7.70 -19.32 6.86
C THR A 30 8.19 -20.38 5.86
N GLN A 31 9.37 -20.95 6.11
CA GLN A 31 10.02 -21.98 5.30
C GLN A 31 9.84 -23.38 5.90
N ALA A 32 9.12 -23.49 7.01
CA ALA A 32 8.93 -24.75 7.72
C ALA A 32 8.22 -25.77 6.80
N PRO A 33 8.78 -26.97 6.58
CA PRO A 33 8.09 -28.00 5.81
C PRO A 33 6.89 -28.51 6.61
N MET A 34 5.77 -28.80 5.96
CA MET A 34 4.51 -29.18 6.62
C MET A 34 4.66 -30.30 7.66
N ALA A 35 5.60 -31.23 7.46
CA ALA A 35 5.89 -32.31 8.39
C ALA A 35 6.25 -31.85 9.81
N VAL A 36 6.80 -30.63 10.00
CA VAL A 36 7.15 -30.14 11.35
C VAL A 36 5.91 -29.85 12.20
N PHE A 37 4.74 -29.67 11.59
CA PHE A 37 3.49 -29.44 12.32
C PHE A 37 2.91 -30.73 12.93
N ASP A 38 3.56 -31.89 12.73
CA ASP A 38 3.19 -33.10 13.45
C ASP A 38 3.72 -33.10 14.89
N GLU A 39 4.72 -32.27 15.22
CA GLU A 39 5.32 -32.18 16.56
C GLU A 39 4.41 -31.50 17.60
N PRO A 40 3.73 -30.37 17.32
CA PRO A 40 2.85 -29.74 18.29
C PRO A 40 1.59 -30.57 18.56
N THR A 41 1.03 -30.43 19.76
CA THR A 41 -0.22 -31.05 20.18
C THR A 41 -1.42 -30.44 19.45
N LYS A 42 -2.58 -31.11 19.52
CA LYS A 42 -3.83 -30.60 18.94
C LYS A 42 -4.17 -29.19 19.46
N SER A 43 -4.03 -28.95 20.76
CA SER A 43 -4.34 -27.66 21.40
C SER A 43 -3.36 -26.55 21.00
N GLU A 44 -2.08 -26.87 20.84
CA GLU A 44 -1.06 -25.93 20.38
C GLU A 44 -1.31 -25.52 18.93
N LEU A 45 -1.61 -26.46 18.03
CA LEU A 45 -1.97 -26.15 16.64
C LEU A 45 -3.26 -25.34 16.54
N GLN A 46 -4.26 -25.65 17.37
CA GLN A 46 -5.48 -24.85 17.45
C GLN A 46 -5.18 -23.41 17.82
N ALA A 47 -4.35 -23.18 18.83
CA ALA A 47 -3.93 -21.84 19.23
C ALA A 47 -3.14 -21.16 18.11
N PHE A 48 -2.20 -21.87 17.48
CA PHE A 48 -1.38 -21.36 16.38
C PHE A 48 -2.21 -20.85 15.20
N VAL A 49 -3.19 -21.66 14.77
CA VAL A 49 -4.15 -21.29 13.72
C VAL A 49 -5.05 -20.17 14.23
N HIS A 50 -5.56 -20.27 15.45
CA HIS A 50 -6.53 -19.30 15.98
C HIS A 50 -5.94 -17.89 15.98
N VAL A 51 -4.74 -17.73 16.54
CA VAL A 51 -4.16 -16.39 16.70
C VAL A 51 -3.82 -15.73 15.36
N ARG A 52 -3.72 -16.48 14.26
CA ARG A 52 -3.40 -15.99 12.90
C ARG A 52 -4.61 -15.87 11.98
N CYS A 53 -5.73 -16.50 12.35
CA CYS A 53 -6.95 -16.51 11.54
C CYS A 53 -8.07 -15.68 12.17
N PHE A 54 -8.03 -15.35 13.46
CA PHE A 54 -9.11 -14.63 14.14
C PHE A 54 -8.60 -13.42 14.94
N PRO A 55 -9.29 -12.27 14.84
CA PRO A 55 -8.93 -11.06 15.60
C PRO A 55 -9.39 -11.13 17.06
N SER A 56 -10.31 -12.04 17.40
CA SER A 56 -10.92 -12.14 18.73
C SER A 56 -10.85 -13.55 19.32
N VAL A 57 -11.03 -13.63 20.64
CA VAL A 57 -11.13 -14.89 21.40
C VAL A 57 -12.46 -15.62 21.18
N GLN A 58 -13.45 -14.96 20.59
CA GLN A 58 -14.77 -15.54 20.39
C GLN A 58 -14.76 -16.46 19.16
N LYS A 59 -15.25 -17.69 19.33
CA LYS A 59 -14.95 -18.80 18.43
C LYS A 59 -15.79 -18.88 17.14
N THR A 60 -16.71 -17.95 16.85
CA THR A 60 -17.79 -18.27 15.89
C THR A 60 -18.43 -17.12 15.11
N ALA A 61 -18.16 -15.84 15.42
CA ALA A 61 -18.81 -14.77 14.65
C ALA A 61 -18.24 -14.61 13.23
N ASP A 62 -16.93 -14.88 13.07
CA ASP A 62 -16.18 -14.52 11.86
C ASP A 62 -15.82 -15.74 10.99
N TRP A 63 -16.29 -16.94 11.32
CA TRP A 63 -15.98 -18.16 10.57
C TRP A 63 -17.11 -18.48 9.57
N PRO A 64 -16.79 -18.93 8.33
CA PRO A 64 -17.82 -19.38 7.39
C PRO A 64 -18.72 -20.43 8.05
N ARG A 65 -20.05 -20.21 8.06
CA ARG A 65 -21.01 -21.09 8.72
C ARG A 65 -20.88 -22.55 8.28
N GLU A 66 -20.49 -22.76 7.02
CA GLU A 66 -20.27 -24.06 6.39
C GLU A 66 -19.09 -24.85 7.01
N LEU A 67 -18.11 -24.15 7.58
CA LEU A 67 -16.94 -24.76 8.23
C LEU A 67 -17.06 -24.73 9.78
N ALA A 68 -18.11 -24.12 10.33
CA ALA A 68 -18.24 -23.86 11.76
C ALA A 68 -18.66 -25.10 12.57
N GLN A 69 -19.34 -26.07 11.94
CA GLN A 69 -19.82 -27.27 12.63
C GLN A 69 -18.68 -28.18 13.11
N ASP A 70 -17.52 -28.17 12.44
CA ASP A 70 -16.39 -29.05 12.74
C ASP A 70 -15.17 -28.34 13.31
N TRP A 71 -15.32 -27.10 13.80
CA TRP A 71 -14.22 -26.38 14.43
C TRP A 71 -14.07 -26.72 15.92
N PRO A 72 -12.86 -27.06 16.40
CA PRO A 72 -11.64 -27.24 15.64
C PRO A 72 -11.54 -28.64 15.00
N PRO A 73 -11.02 -28.76 13.77
CA PRO A 73 -10.94 -30.03 13.08
C PRO A 73 -10.01 -31.01 13.82
N LYS A 74 -10.01 -32.27 13.36
CA LYS A 74 -9.01 -33.25 13.81
C LYS A 74 -7.61 -32.73 13.50
N LYS A 75 -6.62 -33.15 14.31
CA LYS A 75 -5.22 -32.77 14.09
C LYS A 75 -4.75 -33.15 12.68
N GLY A 76 -5.15 -34.33 12.23
CA GLY A 76 -4.61 -34.98 11.04
C GLY A 76 -3.25 -35.65 11.34
N LYS A 77 -2.71 -36.34 10.35
CA LYS A 77 -1.32 -36.80 10.31
C LYS A 77 -0.71 -36.36 8.99
N PHE A 78 0.57 -35.98 8.99
CA PHE A 78 1.27 -35.60 7.77
C PHE A 78 1.27 -36.75 6.73
N SER A 79 1.38 -38.00 7.18
CA SER A 79 1.33 -39.18 6.32
C SER A 79 0.06 -39.27 5.47
N ASP A 80 -1.06 -38.80 6.02
CA ASP A 80 -2.37 -38.94 5.37
C ASP A 80 -2.53 -37.82 4.33
N ILE A 81 -2.14 -36.59 4.68
CA ILE A 81 -2.11 -35.43 3.77
C ILE A 81 -1.19 -35.70 2.56
N SER A 82 -0.02 -36.32 2.79
CA SER A 82 0.95 -36.63 1.73
C SER A 82 0.42 -37.63 0.69
N LYS A 83 -0.59 -38.42 1.03
CA LYS A 83 -1.24 -39.40 0.15
C LYS A 83 -2.40 -38.81 -0.66
N GLY A 84 -2.56 -37.49 -0.62
CA GLY A 84 -3.65 -36.80 -1.32
C GLY A 84 -4.97 -36.79 -0.56
N ASP A 85 -4.97 -37.15 0.73
CA ASP A 85 -6.13 -36.91 1.59
C ASP A 85 -6.28 -35.39 1.79
N THR A 86 -7.27 -34.80 1.14
CA THR A 86 -7.57 -33.37 1.18
C THR A 86 -8.38 -32.97 2.42
N THR A 87 -8.48 -33.84 3.43
CA THR A 87 -9.25 -33.54 4.64
C THR A 87 -8.78 -32.26 5.33
N HIS A 88 -9.77 -31.43 5.67
CA HIS A 88 -9.58 -30.19 6.41
C HIS A 88 -9.12 -30.49 7.85
N CYS A 89 -7.80 -30.46 8.09
CA CYS A 89 -7.16 -30.78 9.36
C CYS A 89 -6.23 -29.67 9.88
N LEU A 90 -5.94 -29.67 11.19
CA LEU A 90 -5.14 -28.61 11.81
C LEU A 90 -3.71 -28.49 11.27
N ILE A 91 -3.06 -29.60 10.90
CA ILE A 91 -1.71 -29.58 10.31
C ILE A 91 -1.71 -28.78 9.01
N ARG A 92 -2.69 -29.03 8.14
CA ARG A 92 -2.82 -28.31 6.87
C ARG A 92 -3.09 -26.82 7.10
N MET A 93 -4.00 -26.51 8.01
CA MET A 93 -4.34 -25.12 8.33
C MET A 93 -3.15 -24.35 8.93
N ALA A 94 -2.37 -24.99 9.79
CA ALA A 94 -1.17 -24.40 10.35
C ALA A 94 -0.12 -24.12 9.26
N ASP A 95 0.04 -25.04 8.30
CA ASP A 95 0.92 -24.84 7.14
C ASP A 95 0.45 -23.67 6.26
N ASP A 96 -0.85 -23.62 5.96
CA ASP A 96 -1.46 -22.56 5.13
C ASP A 96 -1.40 -21.18 5.82
N CYS A 97 -1.37 -21.12 7.15
CA CYS A 97 -1.33 -19.86 7.90
C CYS A 97 0.05 -19.51 8.48
N LYS A 98 1.10 -20.33 8.33
CA LYS A 98 2.40 -20.10 9.00
C LYS A 98 3.08 -18.77 8.67
N ALA A 99 2.78 -18.20 7.49
CA ALA A 99 3.29 -16.90 7.06
C ALA A 99 2.39 -15.71 7.47
N LYS A 100 1.19 -15.98 8.01
CA LYS A 100 0.26 -14.92 8.43
C LYS A 100 0.70 -14.32 9.77
N PRO A 101 0.52 -13.00 9.98
CA PRO A 101 0.80 -12.36 11.26
C PRO A 101 -0.21 -12.81 12.34
N ILE A 102 0.15 -12.62 13.61
CA ILE A 102 -0.81 -12.75 14.72
C ILE A 102 -1.85 -11.63 14.61
N LEU A 103 -3.12 -12.02 14.47
CA LEU A 103 -4.30 -11.16 14.41
C LEU A 103 -4.96 -10.96 15.78
N LEU A 104 -4.84 -11.93 16.70
CA LEU A 104 -5.54 -11.90 17.99
C LEU A 104 -5.14 -10.68 18.84
N GLN A 105 -6.09 -9.79 19.11
CA GLN A 105 -5.86 -8.58 19.92
C GLN A 105 -6.17 -8.81 21.39
N LYS A 106 -5.41 -8.17 22.28
CA LYS A 106 -5.70 -8.16 23.73
C LYS A 106 -7.05 -7.46 23.94
N PRO A 107 -8.01 -8.08 24.67
CA PRO A 107 -9.27 -7.41 24.99
C PRO A 107 -8.98 -6.07 25.66
N LYS A 108 -9.54 -4.97 25.12
CA LYS A 108 -9.49 -3.68 25.80
C LYS A 108 -10.18 -3.86 27.15
N GLN A 109 -9.42 -3.71 28.24
CA GLN A 109 -10.00 -3.65 29.57
C GLN A 109 -10.89 -2.41 29.61
N ILE A 110 -12.20 -2.60 29.51
CA ILE A 110 -13.17 -1.56 29.82
C ILE A 110 -13.05 -1.38 31.33
N ALA A 111 -12.18 -0.46 31.75
CA ALA A 111 -12.17 -0.02 33.13
C ALA A 111 -13.57 0.56 33.40
N ALA A 112 -14.33 -0.10 34.26
CA ALA A 112 -15.58 0.43 34.77
C ALA A 112 -15.26 1.64 35.67
N SER A 113 -14.97 2.77 35.05
CA SER A 113 -14.85 4.05 35.75
C SER A 113 -16.24 4.64 35.92
N ASN A 114 -16.86 4.37 37.07
CA ASN A 114 -18.07 5.02 37.57
C ASN A 114 -17.89 6.52 37.89
N SER A 115 -16.95 7.20 37.24
CA SER A 115 -16.57 8.60 37.50
C SER A 115 -16.77 9.54 36.31
N GLN A 116 -17.45 9.09 35.25
CA GLN A 116 -17.69 9.93 34.05
C GLN A 116 -19.06 10.62 34.01
N GLN A 117 -19.86 10.58 35.08
CA GLN A 117 -21.19 11.20 35.06
C GLN A 117 -21.21 12.70 35.46
N GLU A 118 -20.11 13.24 36.01
CA GLU A 118 -20.03 14.68 36.37
C GLU A 118 -19.09 15.52 35.48
N GLN A 119 -18.33 14.91 34.56
CA GLN A 119 -17.47 15.65 33.62
C GLN A 119 -18.03 15.77 32.19
N LEU A 120 -19.27 15.33 31.94
CA LEU A 120 -19.92 15.44 30.63
C LEU A 120 -20.53 16.83 30.36
N SER A 121 -20.49 17.76 31.31
CA SER A 121 -21.15 19.06 31.20
C SER A 121 -20.31 20.19 30.57
N GLN A 122 -19.09 19.93 30.06
CA GLN A 122 -18.23 20.99 29.49
C GLN A 122 -17.56 20.68 28.14
N ARG A 123 -17.97 19.63 27.40
CA ARG A 123 -17.38 19.30 26.08
C ARG A 123 -18.23 19.65 24.85
N HIS A 124 -19.03 20.71 24.92
CA HIS A 124 -19.73 21.24 23.76
C HIS A 124 -19.42 22.72 23.49
N LEU A 125 -18.15 23.08 23.32
CA LEU A 125 -17.76 24.36 22.69
C LEU A 125 -16.56 24.20 21.76
N GLY A 126 -16.56 23.14 20.97
CA GLY A 126 -15.72 23.02 19.78
C GLY A 126 -16.59 22.47 18.66
N ALA A 127 -17.36 23.34 18.01
CA ALA A 127 -18.00 22.94 16.75
C ALA A 127 -16.88 22.52 15.79
N THR A 128 -16.78 21.22 15.49
CA THR A 128 -16.06 20.79 14.30
C THR A 128 -16.85 21.34 13.13
N ILE A 129 -16.39 22.45 12.56
CA ILE A 129 -16.91 22.95 11.31
C ILE A 129 -16.51 21.90 10.26
N VAL A 130 -17.39 20.94 10.02
CA VAL A 130 -17.35 20.15 8.80
C VAL A 130 -17.73 21.11 7.68
N ARG A 131 -16.74 21.80 7.12
CA ARG A 131 -16.95 22.53 5.88
C ARG A 131 -17.31 21.47 4.85
N SER A 132 -18.60 21.37 4.53
CA SER A 132 -19.09 20.84 3.26
C SER A 132 -18.70 21.82 2.14
N SER A 133 -17.42 22.17 2.04
CA SER A 133 -16.90 22.76 0.82
C SER A 133 -16.85 21.61 -0.17
N GLN A 134 -17.81 21.58 -1.09
CA GLN A 134 -17.69 20.76 -2.29
C GLN A 134 -16.27 21.00 -2.83
N SER A 135 -15.45 19.94 -2.83
CA SER A 135 -14.07 20.04 -3.31
C SER A 135 -14.10 20.70 -4.69
N ARG A 136 -13.24 21.70 -4.93
CA ARG A 136 -13.17 22.35 -6.25
C ARG A 136 -12.87 21.35 -7.37
N PHE A 137 -12.33 20.19 -7.01
CA PHE A 137 -12.02 19.09 -7.91
C PHE A 137 -13.17 18.09 -8.04
N ALA A 138 -14.14 18.06 -7.11
CA ALA A 138 -15.34 17.23 -7.20
C ALA A 138 -16.29 17.69 -8.32
N ALA A 139 -16.29 18.99 -8.66
CA ALA A 139 -17.02 19.53 -9.81
C ALA A 139 -16.26 19.38 -11.15
N SER A 140 -15.04 18.82 -11.13
CA SER A 140 -14.31 18.61 -12.38
C SER A 140 -15.04 17.55 -13.21
N ARG A 141 -15.07 17.75 -14.54
CA ARG A 141 -15.69 16.83 -15.52
C ARG A 141 -14.91 15.49 -15.64
N SER A 142 -14.50 14.91 -14.52
CA SER A 142 -13.87 13.59 -14.49
C SER A 142 -14.93 12.55 -14.84
N ILE A 143 -14.55 11.62 -15.73
CA ILE A 143 -15.34 10.42 -15.99
C ILE A 143 -15.47 9.64 -14.67
N LEU A 144 -16.64 9.08 -14.39
CA LEU A 144 -16.84 8.21 -13.23
C LEU A 144 -16.01 6.94 -13.36
N ALA A 145 -15.45 6.47 -12.24
CA ALA A 145 -14.64 5.27 -12.18
C ALA A 145 -15.45 4.04 -12.61
N SER A 146 -16.71 3.92 -12.15
CA SER A 146 -17.65 2.87 -12.57
C SER A 146 -17.87 2.84 -14.08
N SER A 147 -18.02 4.00 -14.72
CA SER A 147 -18.18 4.11 -16.17
C SER A 147 -16.94 3.60 -16.90
N LEU A 148 -15.74 3.93 -16.44
CA LEU A 148 -14.48 3.41 -17.00
C LEU A 148 -14.39 1.89 -16.85
N MET A 149 -14.75 1.35 -15.69
CA MET A 149 -14.76 -0.09 -15.43
C MET A 149 -15.74 -0.85 -16.33
N GLN A 150 -16.80 -0.20 -16.81
CA GLN A 150 -17.74 -0.78 -17.79
C GLN A 150 -17.24 -0.73 -19.23
N MET A 151 -16.27 0.13 -19.54
CA MET A 151 -15.68 0.25 -20.89
C MET A 151 -14.70 -0.89 -21.17
N GLU A 152 -15.03 -1.75 -22.13
CA GLU A 152 -14.17 -2.86 -22.56
C GLU A 152 -12.78 -2.40 -23.00
N SER A 153 -12.70 -1.29 -23.74
CA SER A 153 -11.42 -0.74 -24.18
C SER A 153 -10.52 -0.33 -23.02
N PHE A 154 -11.08 0.23 -21.94
CA PHE A 154 -10.32 0.61 -20.76
C PHE A 154 -9.86 -0.62 -19.98
N ARG A 155 -10.73 -1.61 -19.77
CA ARG A 155 -10.38 -2.89 -19.13
C ARG A 155 -9.25 -3.59 -19.89
N SER A 156 -9.40 -3.75 -21.19
CA SER A 156 -8.38 -4.33 -22.06
C SER A 156 -7.03 -3.61 -21.94
N LEU A 157 -7.00 -2.28 -21.88
CA LEU A 157 -5.78 -1.51 -21.66
C LEU A 157 -5.21 -1.73 -20.25
N ALA A 158 -6.06 -1.77 -19.22
CA ALA A 158 -5.63 -2.02 -17.85
C ALA A 158 -4.99 -3.41 -17.70
N GLN A 159 -5.58 -4.45 -18.29
CA GLN A 159 -5.00 -5.79 -18.35
C GLN A 159 -3.67 -5.79 -19.10
N ASN A 160 -3.63 -5.21 -20.30
CA ASN A 160 -2.44 -5.29 -21.15
C ASN A 160 -1.25 -4.49 -20.61
N ILE A 161 -1.51 -3.35 -19.95
CA ILE A 161 -0.45 -2.44 -19.48
C ILE A 161 0.02 -2.81 -18.07
N PHE A 162 -0.93 -3.09 -17.18
CA PHE A 162 -0.66 -3.28 -15.75
C PHE A 162 -0.79 -4.74 -15.30
N GLY A 163 -1.29 -5.64 -16.15
CA GLY A 163 -1.48 -7.05 -15.82
C GLY A 163 -2.64 -7.29 -14.84
N LEU A 164 -3.64 -6.41 -14.82
CA LEU A 164 -4.76 -6.50 -13.86
C LEU A 164 -5.78 -7.56 -14.27
N ASP A 165 -6.41 -8.18 -13.27
CA ASP A 165 -7.69 -8.87 -13.47
C ASP A 165 -8.77 -7.82 -13.77
N VAL A 166 -9.48 -8.03 -14.87
CA VAL A 166 -10.50 -7.12 -15.39
C VAL A 166 -11.92 -7.57 -15.06
N THR A 167 -12.04 -8.60 -14.22
CA THR A 167 -13.33 -8.98 -13.65
C THR A 167 -13.83 -7.84 -12.77
N THR A 168 -15.02 -7.33 -13.07
CA THR A 168 -15.64 -6.23 -12.31
C THR A 168 -17.07 -6.61 -11.95
N ASP A 169 -17.47 -6.29 -10.73
CA ASP A 169 -18.85 -6.40 -10.28
C ASP A 169 -19.42 -5.04 -9.87
N HIS A 170 -20.71 -5.02 -9.54
CA HIS A 170 -21.38 -3.80 -9.12
C HIS A 170 -20.82 -3.23 -7.80
N ALA A 171 -20.39 -4.08 -6.86
CA ALA A 171 -19.86 -3.64 -5.58
C ALA A 171 -18.51 -2.91 -5.76
N MET A 172 -17.63 -3.47 -6.60
CA MET A 172 -16.36 -2.83 -6.98
C MET A 172 -16.59 -1.50 -7.70
N GLN A 173 -17.61 -1.41 -8.58
CA GLN A 173 -17.94 -0.16 -9.26
C GLN A 173 -18.37 0.95 -8.28
N VAL A 174 -19.21 0.60 -7.30
CA VAL A 174 -19.63 1.53 -6.23
C VAL A 174 -18.44 1.95 -5.37
N GLN A 175 -17.57 0.99 -5.01
CA GLN A 175 -16.35 1.26 -4.25
C GLN A 175 -15.41 2.21 -5.00
N ALA A 176 -15.26 2.03 -6.32
CA ALA A 176 -14.40 2.87 -7.16
C ALA A 176 -14.93 4.31 -7.26
N ASP A 177 -16.24 4.51 -7.37
CA ASP A 177 -16.85 5.86 -7.36
C ASP A 177 -16.73 6.53 -5.99
N HIS A 178 -16.88 5.76 -4.90
CA HIS A 178 -16.65 6.27 -3.55
C HIS A 178 -15.20 6.71 -3.35
N LEU A 179 -14.25 5.88 -3.80
CA LEU A 179 -12.82 6.20 -3.79
C LEU A 179 -12.51 7.47 -4.57
N GLN A 180 -13.12 7.65 -5.75
CA GLN A 180 -12.95 8.87 -6.54
C GLN A 180 -13.33 10.13 -5.75
N GLY A 181 -14.43 10.10 -5.01
CA GLY A 181 -14.85 11.19 -4.12
C GLY A 181 -13.85 11.46 -2.99
N MET A 182 -13.32 10.40 -2.37
CA MET A 182 -12.29 10.53 -1.33
C MET A 182 -11.00 11.12 -1.89
N LEU A 183 -10.52 10.65 -3.05
CA LEU A 183 -9.31 11.16 -3.69
C LEU A 183 -9.48 12.63 -4.11
N ALA A 184 -10.66 13.04 -4.58
CA ALA A 184 -10.94 14.44 -4.92
C ALA A 184 -10.90 15.36 -3.69
N THR A 185 -11.37 14.85 -2.54
CA THR A 185 -11.30 15.57 -1.26
C THR A 185 -9.86 15.67 -0.76
N ARG A 186 -9.09 14.58 -0.84
CA ARG A 186 -7.67 14.57 -0.44
C ARG A 186 -6.79 15.41 -1.35
N LEU A 187 -7.07 15.46 -2.64
CA LEU A 187 -6.37 16.34 -3.57
C LEU A 187 -6.62 17.82 -3.24
N ASP A 188 -7.86 18.18 -2.91
CA ASP A 188 -8.19 19.53 -2.45
C ASP A 188 -7.42 19.89 -1.18
N TRP A 189 -7.40 18.97 -0.22
CA TRP A 189 -6.65 19.14 1.02
C TRP A 189 -5.15 19.30 0.78
N LEU A 190 -4.56 18.45 -0.07
CA LEU A 190 -3.14 18.52 -0.47
C LEU A 190 -2.79 19.88 -1.10
N VAL A 191 -3.66 20.41 -1.98
CA VAL A 191 -3.38 21.66 -2.69
C VAL A 191 -3.62 22.87 -1.79
N ASN A 192 -4.68 22.88 -1.00
CA ASN A 192 -5.14 24.10 -0.32
C ASN A 192 -4.63 24.23 1.12
N GLU A 193 -4.57 23.15 1.89
CA GLU A 193 -4.23 23.24 3.32
C GLU A 193 -2.86 22.65 3.66
N SER A 194 -2.35 21.74 2.83
CA SER A 194 -1.03 21.16 3.07
C SER A 194 0.08 22.18 2.87
N GLN A 195 1.08 22.15 3.75
CA GLN A 195 2.32 22.92 3.59
C GLN A 195 3.21 22.37 2.46
N ARG A 196 2.86 21.21 1.87
CA ARG A 196 3.59 20.58 0.77
C ARG A 196 3.48 21.36 -0.55
N VAL A 197 2.38 22.11 -0.76
CA VAL A 197 2.18 22.93 -1.96
C VAL A 197 2.28 24.41 -1.61
N LYS A 198 3.35 25.06 -2.08
CA LYS A 198 3.55 26.51 -1.91
C LYS A 198 2.40 27.31 -2.53
N ALA A 199 2.09 28.48 -1.95
CA ALA A 199 0.97 29.32 -2.37
C ALA A 199 0.94 29.63 -3.89
N HIS A 200 2.07 30.02 -4.48
CA HIS A 200 2.18 30.31 -5.92
C HIS A 200 2.00 29.08 -6.82
N ASN A 201 2.10 27.86 -6.26
CA ASN A 201 1.94 26.61 -7.00
C ASN A 201 0.51 26.07 -6.97
N LYS A 202 -0.40 26.62 -6.14
CA LYS A 202 -1.78 26.10 -5.97
C LYS A 202 -2.66 26.24 -7.22
N SER A 203 -2.28 27.11 -8.16
CA SER A 203 -2.96 27.32 -9.44
C SER A 203 -2.27 26.64 -10.63
N ASN A 204 -1.21 25.86 -10.39
CA ASN A 204 -0.48 25.18 -11.47
C ASN A 204 -1.39 24.20 -12.24
N TRP A 205 -1.18 24.10 -13.56
CA TRP A 205 -1.98 23.26 -14.45
C TRP A 205 -1.97 21.77 -14.06
N CYS A 206 -0.91 21.29 -13.38
CA CYS A 206 -0.79 19.89 -12.97
C CYS A 206 -1.90 19.43 -12.02
N TRP A 207 -2.45 20.32 -11.19
CA TRP A 207 -3.56 19.96 -10.28
C TRP A 207 -4.86 19.73 -11.04
N SER A 208 -5.14 20.56 -12.04
CA SER A 208 -6.27 20.33 -12.97
C SER A 208 -6.06 19.09 -13.83
N PHE A 209 -4.81 18.80 -14.21
CA PHE A 209 -4.45 17.58 -14.91
C PHE A 209 -4.73 16.33 -14.04
N GLN A 210 -4.29 16.35 -12.78
CA GLN A 210 -4.52 15.29 -11.79
C GLN A 210 -6.02 15.07 -11.54
N ALA A 211 -6.77 16.14 -11.26
CA ALA A 211 -8.19 16.07 -10.92
C ALA A 211 -9.02 15.36 -11.99
N LYS A 212 -8.77 15.67 -13.28
CA LYS A 212 -9.46 15.04 -14.41
C LYS A 212 -9.23 13.53 -14.50
N ARG A 213 -8.17 13.00 -13.90
CA ARG A 213 -7.79 11.58 -13.96
C ARG A 213 -8.11 10.79 -12.70
N LEU A 214 -8.75 11.40 -11.70
CA LEU A 214 -9.10 10.68 -10.47
C LEU A 214 -10.04 9.48 -10.71
N GLY A 215 -10.97 9.55 -11.67
CA GLY A 215 -11.78 8.39 -12.05
C GLY A 215 -10.96 7.23 -12.60
N TYR A 216 -9.98 7.51 -13.46
CA TYR A 216 -9.06 6.50 -14.00
C TYR A 216 -8.22 5.85 -12.89
N MET A 217 -7.70 6.67 -11.96
CA MET A 217 -6.92 6.17 -10.83
C MET A 217 -7.77 5.30 -9.90
N SER A 218 -8.99 5.74 -9.60
CA SER A 218 -9.88 5.01 -8.69
C SER A 218 -10.31 3.67 -9.27
N ALA A 219 -10.62 3.63 -10.57
CA ALA A 219 -10.89 2.39 -11.29
C ALA A 219 -9.68 1.44 -11.24
N LEU A 220 -8.47 1.94 -11.55
CA LEU A 220 -7.25 1.12 -11.53
C LEU A 220 -6.93 0.58 -10.13
N PHE A 221 -6.97 1.42 -9.11
CA PHE A 221 -6.68 0.98 -7.73
C PHE A 221 -7.68 -0.06 -7.22
N THR A 222 -8.95 0.06 -7.59
CA THR A 222 -9.98 -0.90 -7.21
C THR A 222 -9.82 -2.22 -7.96
N MET A 223 -9.61 -2.20 -9.28
CA MET A 223 -9.34 -3.42 -10.07
C MET A 223 -8.05 -4.12 -9.64
N ALA A 224 -7.04 -3.37 -9.19
CA ALA A 224 -5.78 -3.91 -8.71
C ALA A 224 -5.85 -4.45 -7.26
N GLY A 225 -7.00 -4.37 -6.58
CA GLY A 225 -7.13 -4.81 -5.18
C GLY A 225 -6.27 -3.99 -4.20
N MET A 226 -5.86 -2.78 -4.58
CA MET A 226 -4.91 -1.97 -3.81
C MET A 226 -5.57 -1.22 -2.65
N VAL A 227 -6.89 -1.21 -2.58
CA VAL A 227 -7.66 -0.45 -1.59
C VAL A 227 -8.31 -1.36 -0.56
N VAL A 228 -8.52 -0.81 0.65
CA VAL A 228 -9.23 -1.50 1.72
C VAL A 228 -10.62 -1.96 1.29
N ASN A 229 -11.02 -3.17 1.69
CA ASN A 229 -12.25 -3.82 1.25
C ASN A 229 -13.53 -3.02 1.60
N ASP A 230 -13.63 -2.51 2.82
CA ASP A 230 -14.76 -1.68 3.26
C ASP A 230 -14.33 -0.22 3.38
N LEU A 231 -14.32 0.46 2.24
CA LEU A 231 -13.87 1.85 2.16
C LEU A 231 -14.77 2.83 2.94
N HIS A 232 -16.04 2.47 3.20
CA HIS A 232 -16.99 3.32 3.92
C HIS A 232 -16.63 3.49 5.41
N CYS A 233 -15.81 2.59 5.94
CA CYS A 233 -15.30 2.65 7.30
C CYS A 233 -14.11 3.62 7.46
N PHE A 234 -13.64 4.24 6.37
CA PHE A 234 -12.44 5.07 6.34
C PHE A 234 -12.78 6.54 6.04
N GLY A 235 -12.14 7.45 6.76
CA GLY A 235 -12.24 8.88 6.56
C GLY A 235 -11.15 9.45 5.65
N ALA A 236 -11.18 10.77 5.46
CA ALA A 236 -10.21 11.49 4.63
C ALA A 236 -8.77 11.49 5.19
N ALA A 237 -8.59 11.16 6.47
CA ALA A 237 -7.28 11.12 7.13
C ALA A 237 -6.68 9.71 7.26
N ASP A 238 -7.46 8.65 7.01
CA ASP A 238 -7.00 7.28 7.22
C ASP A 238 -6.10 6.76 6.07
N CYS A 239 -5.47 5.61 6.24
CA CYS A 239 -4.84 4.93 5.11
C CYS A 239 -5.90 4.15 4.33
N LEU A 240 -5.97 4.35 3.01
CA LEU A 240 -6.93 3.68 2.13
C LEU A 240 -6.33 2.47 1.41
N LEU A 241 -5.05 2.18 1.65
CA LEU A 241 -4.35 1.05 1.03
C LEU A 241 -4.68 -0.26 1.74
N ALA A 242 -4.79 -1.32 0.96
CA ALA A 242 -4.90 -2.68 1.45
C ALA A 242 -3.62 -3.12 2.20
N ASP A 243 -3.67 -4.33 2.77
CA ASP A 243 -2.52 -4.96 3.40
C ASP A 243 -1.40 -5.22 2.37
N PRO A 244 -0.11 -5.11 2.73
CA PRO A 244 1.02 -5.35 1.81
C PRO A 244 1.01 -6.71 1.12
N SER A 245 0.33 -7.73 1.67
CA SER A 245 0.14 -9.02 1.00
C SER A 245 -0.62 -8.95 -0.33
N GLN A 246 -1.35 -7.86 -0.59
CA GLN A 246 -2.04 -7.62 -1.86
C GLN A 246 -1.13 -7.03 -2.94
N PHE A 247 0.12 -6.69 -2.60
CA PHE A 247 1.03 -5.98 -3.49
C PHE A 247 2.22 -6.85 -3.87
N GLU A 248 2.72 -6.65 -5.09
CA GLU A 248 3.96 -7.27 -5.55
C GLU A 248 5.17 -6.59 -4.88
N LEU A 249 5.99 -7.35 -4.16
CA LEU A 249 7.22 -6.86 -3.56
C LEU A 249 8.26 -6.57 -4.66
N VAL A 250 8.89 -5.39 -4.65
CA VAL A 250 9.95 -5.05 -5.60
C VAL A 250 11.22 -5.84 -5.26
N THR A 251 11.69 -6.64 -6.22
CA THR A 251 12.90 -7.46 -6.12
C THR A 251 13.79 -7.27 -7.37
N LEU A 252 15.03 -7.79 -7.33
CA LEU A 252 16.04 -7.67 -8.40
C LEU A 252 15.56 -8.19 -9.78
N GLY A 253 14.50 -9.01 -9.84
CA GLY A 253 13.93 -9.53 -11.10
C GLY A 253 12.78 -8.71 -11.69
N ILE A 254 12.23 -7.74 -10.95
CA ILE A 254 11.04 -6.98 -11.38
C ILE A 254 11.48 -5.70 -12.08
N ARG A 255 11.44 -5.73 -13.42
CA ARG A 255 11.71 -4.57 -14.27
C ARG A 255 10.44 -3.81 -14.58
N LYS A 256 9.99 -3.01 -13.61
CA LYS A 256 8.84 -2.11 -13.77
C LYS A 256 9.22 -0.66 -13.50
N ASP A 257 8.52 0.24 -14.16
CA ASP A 257 8.48 1.66 -13.81
C ASP A 257 7.06 2.14 -13.57
N GLY A 258 6.89 3.33 -13.00
CA GLY A 258 5.61 3.80 -12.47
C GLY A 258 5.71 4.16 -11.01
N ALA A 259 4.63 3.95 -10.25
CA ALA A 259 4.55 4.30 -8.84
C ALA A 259 4.76 3.10 -7.91
N TYR A 260 5.41 3.33 -6.76
CA TYR A 260 5.69 2.34 -5.73
C TYR A 260 5.36 2.90 -4.35
N TYR A 261 5.23 1.98 -3.38
CA TYR A 261 5.06 2.29 -1.96
C TYR A 261 6.23 1.81 -1.14
N TYR A 262 6.45 2.46 0.00
CA TYR A 262 7.24 1.92 1.10
C TYR A 262 6.34 1.56 2.27
N TRP A 263 6.54 0.34 2.76
CA TRP A 263 5.95 -0.19 3.98
C TRP A 263 7.01 -0.24 5.08
N ASP A 264 6.69 0.31 6.25
CA ASP A 264 7.51 0.14 7.45
C ASP A 264 7.06 -1.13 8.19
N SER A 265 7.93 -2.15 8.19
CA SER A 265 7.68 -3.42 8.86
C SER A 265 7.63 -3.34 10.39
N ASN A 266 8.28 -2.33 11.00
CA ASN A 266 8.26 -2.16 12.46
C ASN A 266 6.94 -1.55 12.92
N ARG A 267 6.50 -0.49 12.24
CA ARG A 267 5.28 0.25 12.59
C ARG A 267 4.03 -0.32 11.92
N ARG A 268 4.21 -1.22 10.96
CA ARG A 268 3.16 -1.85 10.15
C ARG A 268 2.26 -0.81 9.49
N GLU A 269 2.89 0.14 8.79
CA GLU A 269 2.18 1.21 8.09
C GLU A 269 2.83 1.55 6.74
N TRP A 270 2.01 2.04 5.81
CA TRP A 270 2.47 2.62 4.56
C TRP A 270 2.98 4.03 4.80
N VAL A 271 4.23 4.31 4.47
CA VAL A 271 4.90 5.55 4.90
C VAL A 271 5.25 6.49 3.76
N ARG A 272 5.30 5.99 2.52
CA ARG A 272 5.68 6.82 1.37
C ARG A 272 5.18 6.21 0.07
N ALA A 273 4.82 7.09 -0.86
CA ALA A 273 4.72 6.77 -2.27
C ALA A 273 5.88 7.45 -3.02
N GLY A 274 6.30 6.85 -4.12
CA GLY A 274 7.27 7.45 -5.02
C GLY A 274 7.04 6.96 -6.44
N MET A 275 7.80 7.51 -7.39
CA MET A 275 7.81 6.98 -8.75
C MET A 275 9.21 6.86 -9.33
N VAL A 276 9.28 6.09 -10.40
CA VAL A 276 10.40 6.04 -11.34
C VAL A 276 9.82 6.10 -12.75
N ALA A 277 10.44 6.88 -13.63
CA ALA A 277 10.12 6.90 -15.04
C ALA A 277 11.39 6.54 -15.81
N SER A 278 11.38 5.41 -16.52
CA SER A 278 12.54 4.81 -17.21
C SER A 278 12.94 5.58 -18.45
N VAL A 279 13.22 6.87 -18.28
CA VAL A 279 13.88 7.70 -19.29
C VAL A 279 15.34 7.29 -19.44
N ASP A 280 15.94 6.74 -18.40
CA ASP A 280 17.36 6.35 -18.33
C ASP A 280 17.51 4.85 -18.00
N ASP A 281 16.57 4.00 -18.43
CA ASP A 281 16.54 2.54 -18.15
C ASP A 281 16.53 2.16 -16.66
N ARG A 282 16.12 3.11 -15.81
CA ARG A 282 15.96 2.91 -14.36
C ARG A 282 14.64 2.24 -14.05
N ASP A 283 14.65 1.21 -13.21
CA ASP A 283 13.45 0.54 -12.70
C ASP A 283 13.22 0.83 -11.20
N MET A 284 12.14 0.28 -10.64
CA MET A 284 11.79 0.46 -9.23
C MET A 284 12.88 -0.08 -8.29
N HIS A 285 13.50 -1.21 -8.63
CA HIS A 285 14.57 -1.80 -7.83
C HIS A 285 15.82 -0.92 -7.80
N SER A 286 16.25 -0.42 -8.96
CA SER A 286 17.32 0.56 -9.08
C SER A 286 17.02 1.81 -8.23
N ARG A 287 15.77 2.26 -8.23
CA ARG A 287 15.32 3.38 -7.39
C ARG A 287 15.34 3.05 -5.90
N HIS A 288 15.08 1.81 -5.48
CA HIS A 288 15.26 1.37 -4.10
C HIS A 288 16.73 1.48 -3.66
N LEU A 289 17.67 1.02 -4.49
CA LEU A 289 19.10 1.12 -4.21
C LEU A 289 19.59 2.58 -4.15
N GLU A 290 19.04 3.47 -4.97
CA GLU A 290 19.29 4.92 -4.87
C GLU A 290 18.83 5.48 -3.52
N HIS A 291 17.66 5.04 -3.03
CA HIS A 291 17.16 5.44 -1.72
C HIS A 291 17.99 4.87 -0.57
N GLU A 292 18.46 3.63 -0.68
CA GLU A 292 19.38 3.04 0.29
C GLU A 292 20.67 3.86 0.37
N LYS A 293 21.25 4.22 -0.77
CA LYS A 293 22.43 5.11 -0.83
C LYS A 293 22.13 6.48 -0.20
N GLY A 294 20.95 7.04 -0.46
CA GLY A 294 20.49 8.29 0.15
C GLY A 294 20.37 8.22 1.67
N SER A 295 19.91 7.07 2.19
CA SER A 295 19.74 6.83 3.64
C SER A 295 21.04 6.75 4.43
N LYS A 296 22.20 6.63 3.76
CA LYS A 296 23.54 6.68 4.37
C LYS A 296 24.00 8.11 4.70
N LEU A 297 23.18 9.12 4.37
CA LEU A 297 23.37 10.53 4.70
C LEU A 297 24.76 11.12 4.38
N GLN A 298 25.43 10.58 3.36
CA GLN A 298 26.79 11.00 3.00
C GLN A 298 26.86 12.39 2.34
N ALA A 299 25.74 12.88 1.79
CA ALA A 299 25.65 14.15 1.07
C ALA A 299 24.75 15.15 1.82
N PRO A 300 25.09 16.45 1.88
CA PRO A 300 24.32 17.47 2.62
C PRO A 300 22.84 17.57 2.23
N GLU A 301 22.49 17.29 0.98
CA GLU A 301 21.11 17.27 0.49
C GLU A 301 20.27 16.13 1.10
N HIS A 302 20.90 15.01 1.49
CA HIS A 302 20.19 13.88 2.09
C HIS A 302 19.70 14.21 3.50
N TRP A 303 20.44 15.06 4.23
CA TRP A 303 20.04 15.58 5.54
C TRP A 303 18.79 16.46 5.50
N LYS A 304 18.46 17.03 4.33
CA LYS A 304 17.23 17.82 4.13
C LYS A 304 16.02 16.94 3.81
N SER A 305 16.22 15.65 3.55
CA SER A 305 15.14 14.72 3.24
C SER A 305 14.57 14.09 4.50
N GLU A 306 13.34 14.45 4.84
CA GLU A 306 12.60 13.83 5.95
C GLU A 306 12.53 12.30 5.83
N PHE A 307 12.50 11.77 4.61
CA PHE A 307 12.53 10.33 4.39
C PHE A 307 13.83 9.68 4.88
N TYR A 308 14.98 10.23 4.48
CA TYR A 308 16.28 9.66 4.82
C TYR A 308 16.65 9.90 6.29
N THR A 309 16.24 11.03 6.87
CA THR A 309 16.46 11.29 8.30
C THR A 309 15.50 10.52 9.20
N SER A 310 14.29 10.18 8.73
CA SER A 310 13.35 9.31 9.45
C SER A 310 13.74 7.83 9.40
N TYR A 311 14.37 7.40 8.30
CA TYR A 311 14.81 6.02 8.06
C TYR A 311 16.28 5.99 7.56
N PRO A 312 17.26 6.32 8.43
CA PRO A 312 18.67 6.25 8.08
C PRO A 312 19.14 4.80 7.95
N PHE A 313 20.30 4.59 7.35
CA PHE A 313 20.94 3.29 7.26
C PHE A 313 21.45 2.81 8.63
N LYS A 314 21.33 1.52 8.97
CA LYS A 314 21.67 0.97 10.30
C LYS A 314 23.16 1.06 10.67
N GLY A 315 24.03 1.34 9.70
CA GLY A 315 25.48 1.46 9.88
C GLY A 315 26.01 2.89 10.08
N ASP A 316 25.15 3.92 10.07
CA ASP A 316 25.62 5.29 10.23
C ASP A 316 26.08 5.56 11.67
N LYS A 317 27.31 6.10 11.78
CA LYS A 317 28.12 6.06 13.00
C LYS A 317 27.70 7.01 14.12
N ASP A 318 26.74 7.89 13.89
CA ASP A 318 26.37 8.91 14.88
C ASP A 318 24.86 9.00 15.14
N PRO A 319 24.34 8.21 16.12
CA PRO A 319 22.96 8.29 16.59
C PRO A 319 22.53 9.67 17.10
N SER A 320 23.48 10.52 17.51
CA SER A 320 23.20 11.85 18.06
C SER A 320 23.01 12.93 16.99
N SER A 321 23.39 12.64 15.74
CA SER A 321 23.23 13.53 14.59
C SER A 321 21.83 13.52 13.96
N PHE A 322 21.01 12.51 14.27
CA PHE A 322 19.64 12.43 13.77
C PHE A 322 18.76 13.42 14.55
N SER A 323 18.40 14.54 13.92
CA SER A 323 17.42 15.46 14.49
C SER A 323 16.12 14.72 14.82
N CYS A 324 15.57 15.04 15.99
CA CYS A 324 14.32 14.55 16.58
C CYS A 324 13.29 14.03 15.55
N GLY A 325 13.10 12.70 15.46
CA GLY A 325 12.02 12.13 14.63
C GLY A 325 12.28 10.80 13.93
N ARG A 326 13.44 10.16 14.13
CA ARG A 326 13.72 8.82 13.56
C ARG A 326 12.58 7.83 13.86
N ARG A 327 12.03 7.23 12.80
CA ARG A 327 10.91 6.27 12.87
C ARG A 327 11.37 4.82 12.81
N GLY A 328 12.48 4.56 12.12
CA GLY A 328 13.05 3.22 11.95
C GLY A 328 14.43 3.29 11.30
N PHE A 329 14.80 2.22 10.61
CA PHE A 329 15.99 2.18 9.75
C PHE A 329 15.55 1.85 8.31
N PHE A 330 16.36 2.20 7.32
CA PHE A 330 16.04 1.91 5.92
C PHE A 330 15.79 0.41 5.68
N GLU A 331 16.53 -0.45 6.39
CA GLU A 331 16.42 -1.92 6.33
C GLU A 331 15.09 -2.46 6.86
N SER A 332 14.33 -1.64 7.61
CA SER A 332 12.95 -2.00 8.02
C SER A 332 11.90 -1.64 6.98
N LEU A 333 12.29 -0.96 5.90
CA LEU A 333 11.41 -0.59 4.81
C LEU A 333 11.39 -1.66 3.72
N GLN A 334 10.20 -1.95 3.22
CA GLN A 334 9.98 -2.80 2.06
C GLN A 334 9.33 -1.99 0.94
N GLN A 335 9.83 -2.12 -0.28
CA GLN A 335 9.26 -1.44 -1.44
C GLN A 335 8.29 -2.36 -2.18
N TYR A 336 7.08 -1.88 -2.44
CA TYR A 336 6.03 -2.61 -3.16
C TYR A 336 5.63 -1.87 -4.43
N VAL A 337 5.30 -2.62 -5.48
CA VAL A 337 4.74 -2.06 -6.72
C VAL A 337 3.37 -1.49 -6.41
N GLY A 338 3.17 -0.19 -6.68
CA GLY A 338 1.84 0.43 -6.62
C GLY A 338 1.10 0.20 -7.93
N LEU A 339 1.42 1.03 -8.92
CA LEU A 339 1.02 0.82 -10.32
C LEU A 339 2.27 0.87 -11.18
N GLY A 340 2.65 -0.29 -11.72
CA GLY A 340 3.87 -0.46 -12.49
C GLY A 340 3.62 -0.98 -13.90
N VAL A 341 4.33 -0.44 -14.88
CA VAL A 341 4.35 -0.89 -16.27
C VAL A 341 5.61 -1.72 -16.49
N ALA A 342 5.47 -2.89 -17.10
CA ALA A 342 6.61 -3.72 -17.44
C ALA A 342 7.51 -3.02 -18.47
N LEU A 343 8.81 -2.98 -18.19
CA LEU A 343 9.79 -2.43 -19.10
C LEU A 343 10.09 -3.41 -20.24
N PRO A 344 10.24 -2.92 -21.48
CA PRO A 344 10.66 -3.77 -22.57
C PRO A 344 12.07 -4.35 -22.30
N PRO A 345 12.40 -5.49 -22.92
CA PRO A 345 13.75 -6.05 -22.85
C PRO A 345 14.79 -5.01 -23.30
N GLN A 346 15.92 -4.96 -22.60
CA GLN A 346 17.07 -4.18 -23.04
C GLN A 346 17.53 -4.72 -24.40
N SER A 347 17.28 -3.93 -25.44
CA SER A 347 17.56 -4.25 -26.83
C SER A 347 17.66 -2.95 -27.62
N ASP A 348 18.15 -3.01 -28.85
CA ASP A 348 18.21 -1.85 -29.76
C ASP A 348 16.84 -1.20 -29.99
N SER A 349 15.75 -1.94 -29.76
CA SER A 349 14.37 -1.47 -29.88
C SER A 349 13.77 -0.85 -28.61
N PHE A 350 14.53 -0.79 -27.51
CA PHE A 350 14.03 -0.35 -26.19
C PHE A 350 13.30 1.00 -26.26
N HIS A 351 13.93 2.03 -26.84
CA HIS A 351 13.35 3.37 -26.92
C HIS A 351 12.09 3.42 -27.80
N THR A 352 12.05 2.65 -28.89
CA THR A 352 10.87 2.55 -29.77
C THR A 352 9.69 1.89 -29.05
N ASN A 353 9.96 0.81 -28.32
CA ASN A 353 8.95 0.11 -27.52
C ASN A 353 8.45 1.00 -26.38
N LEU A 354 9.35 1.71 -25.71
CA LEU A 354 9.01 2.66 -24.64
C LEU A 354 8.13 3.80 -25.15
N ALA A 355 8.43 4.34 -26.33
CA ALA A 355 7.62 5.38 -26.96
C ALA A 355 6.22 4.87 -27.32
N THR A 356 6.12 3.63 -27.82
CA THR A 356 4.84 2.98 -28.13
C THR A 356 4.01 2.80 -26.86
N GLN A 357 4.58 2.22 -25.80
CA GLN A 357 3.91 2.09 -24.50
C GLN A 357 3.46 3.46 -23.95
N THR A 358 4.29 4.49 -24.09
CA THR A 358 3.97 5.85 -23.62
C THR A 358 2.76 6.44 -24.37
N ARG A 359 2.65 6.20 -25.68
CA ARG A 359 1.46 6.60 -26.46
C ARG A 359 0.20 5.87 -26.00
N VAL A 360 0.30 4.56 -25.74
CA VAL A 360 -0.81 3.76 -25.24
C VAL A 360 -1.27 4.26 -23.86
N LEU A 361 -0.34 4.54 -22.95
CA LEU A 361 -0.66 5.15 -21.64
C LEU A 361 -1.35 6.52 -21.81
N ALA A 362 -0.86 7.36 -22.73
CA ALA A 362 -1.45 8.67 -22.99
C ALA A 362 -2.88 8.56 -23.54
N GLN A 363 -3.16 7.55 -24.38
CA GLN A 363 -4.50 7.23 -24.85
C GLN A 363 -5.39 6.74 -23.71
N MET A 364 -4.88 5.82 -22.88
CA MET A 364 -5.60 5.28 -21.72
C MET A 364 -6.06 6.39 -20.77
N PHE A 365 -5.20 7.40 -20.51
CA PHE A 365 -5.52 8.52 -19.62
C PHE A 365 -6.15 9.73 -20.33
N ASN A 366 -6.53 9.55 -21.60
CA ASN A 366 -7.13 10.58 -22.45
C ASN A 366 -6.38 11.91 -22.38
N ILE A 367 -5.04 11.88 -22.54
CA ILE A 367 -4.20 13.07 -22.48
C ILE A 367 -4.43 13.91 -23.75
N THR A 368 -4.93 15.13 -23.56
CA THR A 368 -5.29 16.01 -24.68
C THR A 368 -4.06 16.67 -25.32
N PHE A 369 -4.24 17.19 -26.53
CA PHE A 369 -3.20 17.97 -27.21
C PHE A 369 -2.77 19.20 -26.39
N ALA A 370 -3.72 19.93 -25.80
CA ALA A 370 -3.41 21.10 -24.97
C ALA A 370 -2.57 20.73 -23.74
N GLU A 371 -2.90 19.62 -23.06
CA GLU A 371 -2.11 19.13 -21.92
C GLU A 371 -0.71 18.67 -22.36
N THR A 372 -0.61 18.05 -23.54
CA THR A 372 0.68 17.67 -24.14
C THR A 372 1.60 18.88 -24.34
N GLN A 373 1.06 20.06 -24.68
CA GLN A 373 1.86 21.28 -24.80
C GLN A 373 2.42 21.77 -23.46
N ASN A 374 1.68 21.60 -22.37
CA ASN A 374 2.17 21.93 -21.03
C ASN A 374 3.23 20.93 -20.56
N ILE A 375 2.99 19.64 -20.82
CA ILE A 375 3.90 18.55 -20.49
C ILE A 375 5.27 18.73 -21.17
N LYS A 376 5.30 19.10 -22.46
CA LYS A 376 6.55 19.37 -23.19
C LYS A 376 7.43 20.43 -22.53
N LYS A 377 6.84 21.34 -21.75
CA LYS A 377 7.58 22.40 -21.07
C LYS A 377 8.20 21.94 -19.74
N MET A 378 7.86 20.75 -19.22
CA MET A 378 8.25 20.29 -17.87
C MET A 378 9.75 20.21 -17.68
N ASN A 379 10.46 19.60 -18.63
CA ASN A 379 11.91 19.57 -18.63
C ASN A 379 12.42 19.70 -20.06
N LYS A 380 13.06 20.84 -20.36
CA LYS A 380 13.60 21.15 -21.69
C LYS A 380 14.74 20.22 -22.12
N LYS A 381 15.34 19.47 -21.19
CA LYS A 381 16.40 18.49 -21.49
C LYS A 381 15.86 17.13 -21.93
N LEU A 382 14.55 16.89 -21.80
CA LEU A 382 13.92 15.62 -22.16
C LEU A 382 13.18 15.74 -23.48
N THR A 383 13.08 14.64 -24.21
CA THR A 383 12.22 14.54 -25.38
C THR A 383 10.74 14.69 -24.99
N PRO A 384 9.86 15.05 -25.95
CA PRO A 384 8.42 15.12 -25.69
C PRO A 384 7.82 13.82 -25.11
N VAL A 385 8.29 12.67 -25.58
CA VAL A 385 7.83 11.34 -25.13
C VAL A 385 8.26 11.08 -23.68
N GLU A 386 9.50 11.39 -23.34
CA GLU A 386 10.01 11.23 -21.97
C GLU A 386 9.30 12.15 -20.97
N ASN A 387 9.05 13.40 -21.36
CA ASN A 387 8.23 14.32 -20.58
C ASN A 387 6.81 13.78 -20.39
N GLN A 388 6.21 13.19 -21.43
CA GLN A 388 4.89 12.56 -21.35
C GLN A 388 4.85 11.37 -20.39
N ARG A 389 5.80 10.44 -20.51
CA ARG A 389 5.91 9.31 -19.58
C ARG A 389 6.10 9.79 -18.14
N ARG A 390 6.99 10.78 -17.94
CA ARG A 390 7.26 11.35 -16.62
C ARG A 390 6.04 12.05 -16.02
N ALA A 391 5.25 12.78 -16.83
CA ALA A 391 4.00 13.38 -16.38
C ALA A 391 2.97 12.34 -15.95
N ILE A 392 2.85 11.23 -16.70
CA ILE A 392 1.99 10.10 -16.30
C ILE A 392 2.47 9.51 -14.98
N HIS A 393 3.77 9.34 -14.76
CA HIS A 393 4.27 8.74 -13.53
C HIS A 393 4.15 9.68 -12.32
N TYR A 394 4.29 10.98 -12.52
CA TYR A 394 3.93 11.96 -11.48
C TYR A 394 2.45 11.91 -11.13
N MET A 395 1.58 11.71 -12.12
CA MET A 395 0.16 11.53 -11.88
C MET A 395 -0.12 10.27 -11.04
N LEU A 396 0.56 9.16 -11.36
CA LEU A 396 0.48 7.92 -10.58
C LEU A 396 1.02 8.12 -9.16
N GLU A 397 2.19 8.74 -8.98
CA GLU A 397 2.78 9.03 -7.67
C GLU A 397 1.85 9.87 -6.80
N CYS A 398 1.29 10.94 -7.37
CA CYS A 398 0.37 11.82 -6.68
C CYS A 398 -0.87 11.06 -6.23
N ALA A 399 -1.52 10.32 -7.13
CA ALA A 399 -2.69 9.50 -6.81
C ALA A 399 -2.38 8.44 -5.75
N CYS A 400 -1.22 7.77 -5.85
CA CYS A 400 -0.75 6.81 -4.87
C CYS A 400 -0.54 7.47 -3.51
N GLY A 401 0.04 8.66 -3.48
CA GLY A 401 0.25 9.45 -2.28
C GLY A 401 -1.03 9.91 -1.59
N LEU A 402 -2.14 10.07 -2.34
CA LEU A 402 -3.46 10.38 -1.79
C LEU A 402 -4.09 9.19 -1.05
N LEU A 403 -3.70 7.94 -1.35
CA LEU A 403 -4.17 6.75 -0.63
C LEU A 403 -3.50 6.58 0.74
N LEU A 404 -2.37 7.23 0.97
CA LEU A 404 -1.65 7.17 2.25
C LEU A 404 -2.38 7.97 3.33
N SER A 405 -2.22 7.55 4.58
CA SER A 405 -2.54 8.40 5.72
C SER A 405 -1.64 9.65 5.68
N PRO A 406 -2.18 10.88 5.73
CA PRO A 406 -1.38 12.09 5.73
C PRO A 406 -0.41 12.20 6.90
N SER A 407 -0.71 11.60 8.06
CA SER A 407 0.18 11.59 9.22
C SER A 407 1.34 10.60 9.09
N SER A 408 1.13 9.52 8.33
CA SER A 408 2.16 8.50 8.07
C SER A 408 3.02 8.83 6.84
N ASN A 409 2.54 9.65 5.91
CA ASN A 409 3.24 10.02 4.69
C ASN A 409 4.43 10.97 4.95
N ILE A 410 5.64 10.43 4.96
CA ILE A 410 6.91 11.16 5.19
C ILE A 410 7.46 11.85 3.94
N SER A 411 6.72 11.85 2.83
CA SER A 411 7.12 12.60 1.64
C SER A 411 6.69 14.06 1.78
N SER A 412 7.66 14.96 1.98
CA SER A 412 7.43 16.42 1.92
C SER A 412 7.08 16.91 0.51
N ASN A 413 7.32 16.08 -0.50
CA ASN A 413 7.09 16.40 -1.88
C ASN A 413 5.65 16.03 -2.31
N PRO A 414 4.83 16.97 -2.80
CA PRO A 414 3.45 16.68 -3.25
C PRO A 414 3.37 15.89 -4.57
N GLY A 415 4.52 15.58 -5.19
CA GLY A 415 4.64 15.14 -6.58
C GLY A 415 4.79 16.34 -7.51
N TRP A 416 5.00 16.06 -8.80
CA TRP A 416 5.05 17.06 -9.87
C TRP A 416 6.20 18.10 -9.78
N GLU A 417 7.28 17.84 -9.04
CA GLU A 417 8.32 18.85 -8.78
C GLU A 417 8.84 19.54 -10.05
N GLN A 418 8.98 18.81 -11.14
CA GLN A 418 9.45 19.38 -12.42
C GLN A 418 8.42 20.34 -13.03
N ALA A 419 7.12 20.04 -12.95
CA ALA A 419 6.08 20.97 -13.40
C ALA A 419 5.96 22.19 -12.48
N LEU A 420 6.18 22.00 -11.17
CA LEU A 420 6.14 23.08 -10.18
C LEU A 420 7.37 24.00 -10.24
N LYS A 421 8.51 23.50 -10.73
CA LYS A 421 9.72 24.31 -10.97
C LYS A 421 9.59 25.31 -12.11
N GLN A 422 8.64 25.15 -13.03
CA GLN A 422 8.49 26.04 -14.21
C GLN A 422 8.16 27.49 -13.86
N TYR A 423 7.63 27.73 -12.66
CA TYR A 423 7.12 29.03 -12.21
C TYR A 423 7.90 29.59 -11.00
N ASN A 424 9.04 28.96 -10.66
CA ASN A 424 10.07 29.52 -9.77
C ASN A 424 11.22 30.01 -10.64
#